data_AF-A0A2U1PHX1-F1
#
_entry.id   AF-A0A2U1PHX1-F1
#
_cell.length_a   1.000
_cell.length_b   1.000
_cell.length_c   1.000
_cell.angle_alpha   90.00
_cell.angle_beta   90.00
_cell.angle_gamma   90.00
#
_symmetry.space_group_name_H-M   'P 1'
#
loop_
_entity.id
_entity.type
_entity.pdbx_description
1 polymer ?
#
loop_
_entity_poly.entity_id
_entity_poly.type
_entity_poly.pdbx_seq_one_letter_code
_entity_poly.pdbx_strand_id
1 'polypeptide(L)'
;MKFKDDKLVRQPEKGSRVVPMGIMFVVLCGLSFYLGGIFCSERNKISTEQVVKEVESVAPTDLGQIQVKAVSFPECSADLQDYTPCTDPKRWMKYGRHRLTFMERHCPPVFDRKECLIPPPNGYKEPIRWPTSKDQCWYR
;
A
#
# COMPACT_ATOMS: atom_id res chain seq x y z
N MET A 1 20.66 -26.02 -66.89
CA MET A 1 19.27 -25.61 -67.14
C MET A 1 18.36 -26.32 -66.15
N LYS A 2 17.78 -25.59 -65.20
CA LYS A 2 16.54 -26.03 -64.56
C LYS A 2 15.40 -25.42 -65.36
N PHE A 3 14.32 -26.14 -65.58
CA PHE A 3 13.00 -25.81 -65.04
C PHE A 3 12.07 -27.02 -65.19
N LYS A 4 11.07 -27.01 -64.33
CA LYS A 4 10.22 -28.12 -63.87
C LYS A 4 8.82 -27.80 -64.39
N ASP A 5 8.15 -28.75 -65.03
CA ASP A 5 6.78 -28.55 -65.53
C ASP A 5 5.73 -28.74 -64.42
N ASP A 6 4.72 -27.88 -64.52
CA ASP A 6 3.63 -27.56 -63.60
C ASP A 6 2.45 -28.57 -63.62
N LYS A 7 1.90 -28.88 -62.43
CA LYS A 7 0.48 -29.10 -62.06
C LYS A 7 0.42 -29.73 -60.65
N LEU A 8 -0.46 -29.38 -59.72
CA LEU A 8 -1.83 -28.86 -59.75
C LEU A 8 -2.09 -28.08 -58.45
N VAL A 9 -2.56 -26.83 -58.55
CA VAL A 9 -2.91 -25.99 -57.39
C VAL A 9 -4.20 -26.50 -56.75
N ARG A 10 -4.12 -27.08 -55.55
CA ARG A 10 -5.27 -27.32 -54.67
C ARG A 10 -5.31 -26.17 -53.66
N GLN A 11 -6.28 -25.27 -53.80
CA GLN A 11 -6.49 -24.16 -52.86
C GLN A 11 -6.85 -24.72 -51.48
N PRO A 12 -6.13 -24.37 -50.40
CA PRO A 12 -6.50 -24.77 -49.05
C PRO A 12 -7.60 -23.84 -48.53
N GLU A 13 -8.75 -24.42 -48.20
CA GLU A 13 -9.92 -23.84 -47.54
C GLU A 13 -9.54 -22.95 -46.34
N LYS A 14 -9.40 -21.63 -46.57
CA LYS A 14 -9.05 -20.65 -45.53
C LYS A 14 -10.13 -20.54 -44.44
N GLY A 15 -11.36 -20.97 -44.70
CA GLY A 15 -12.45 -20.99 -43.71
C GLY A 15 -12.34 -22.09 -42.65
N SER A 16 -11.59 -23.18 -42.92
CA SER A 16 -11.58 -24.37 -42.05
C SER A 16 -10.79 -24.19 -40.76
N ARG A 17 -9.77 -23.31 -40.74
CA ARG A 17 -8.91 -23.08 -39.57
C ARG A 17 -9.37 -21.96 -38.65
N VAL A 18 -10.23 -21.07 -39.15
CA VAL A 18 -10.75 -19.93 -38.36
C VAL A 18 -11.79 -20.41 -37.34
N VAL A 19 -12.62 -21.39 -37.71
CA VAL A 19 -13.63 -21.98 -36.82
C VAL A 19 -12.99 -22.67 -35.59
N PRO A 20 -12.01 -23.59 -35.72
CA PRO A 20 -11.39 -24.21 -34.56
C PRO A 20 -10.56 -23.21 -33.75
N MET A 21 -9.91 -22.21 -34.37
CA MET A 21 -9.23 -21.15 -33.63
C MET A 21 -10.21 -20.28 -32.82
N GLY A 22 -11.37 -19.94 -33.38
CA GLY A 22 -12.42 -19.20 -32.69
C GLY A 22 -12.99 -19.99 -31.51
N ILE A 23 -13.30 -21.28 -31.70
CA ILE A 23 -13.76 -22.16 -30.63
C ILE A 23 -12.71 -22.27 -29.51
N MET A 24 -11.43 -22.45 -29.85
CA MET A 24 -10.36 -22.49 -28.87
C MET A 24 -10.23 -21.19 -28.08
N PHE A 25 -10.39 -20.03 -28.73
CA PHE A 25 -10.36 -18.74 -28.06
C PHE A 25 -11.54 -18.58 -27.10
N VAL A 26 -12.74 -18.98 -27.50
CA VAL A 26 -13.95 -18.93 -26.65
C VAL A 26 -13.82 -19.86 -25.45
N VAL A 27 -13.27 -21.07 -25.64
CA VAL A 27 -13.03 -22.03 -24.55
C VAL A 27 -11.98 -21.51 -23.58
N LEU A 28 -10.87 -20.95 -24.07
CA LEU A 28 -9.82 -20.36 -23.23
C LEU A 28 -10.33 -19.14 -22.43
N CYS A 29 -11.11 -18.27 -23.07
CA CYS A 29 -11.74 -17.14 -22.39
C CYS A 29 -12.75 -17.62 -21.33
N GLY A 30 -13.59 -18.60 -21.66
CA GLY A 30 -14.56 -19.17 -20.72
C GLY A 30 -13.89 -19.83 -19.50
N LEU A 31 -12.82 -20.58 -19.73
CA LEU A 31 -12.02 -21.21 -18.68
C LEU A 31 -11.38 -20.15 -17.76
N SER A 32 -10.87 -19.07 -18.34
CA SER A 32 -10.26 -17.95 -17.60
C SER A 32 -11.27 -17.24 -16.70
N PHE A 33 -12.48 -16.98 -17.20
CA PHE A 33 -13.57 -16.39 -16.40
C PHE A 33 -14.06 -17.34 -15.31
N TYR A 34 -14.16 -18.64 -15.59
CA TYR A 34 -14.58 -19.64 -14.61
C TYR A 34 -13.55 -19.78 -13.46
N LEU A 35 -12.26 -19.86 -13.78
CA LEU A 35 -11.19 -19.93 -12.78
C LEU A 35 -11.02 -18.59 -12.03
N GLY A 36 -11.18 -17.45 -12.71
CA GLY A 36 -11.16 -16.13 -12.07
C GLY A 36 -12.34 -15.89 -11.12
N GLY A 37 -13.53 -16.39 -11.46
CA GLY A 37 -14.72 -16.30 -10.63
C GLY A 37 -14.63 -17.11 -9.33
N ILE A 38 -14.01 -18.29 -9.40
CA ILE A 38 -13.76 -19.14 -8.21
C ILE A 38 -12.78 -18.45 -7.24
N PHE A 39 -11.79 -17.69 -7.72
CA PHE A 39 -10.78 -17.02 -6.87
C PHE A 39 -11.17 -15.62 -6.35
N CYS A 40 -12.15 -14.94 -6.95
CA CYS A 40 -12.57 -13.60 -6.52
C CYS A 40 -13.66 -13.60 -5.42
N SER A 41 -14.34 -14.73 -5.16
CA SER A 41 -15.45 -14.77 -4.20
C SER A 41 -15.01 -14.99 -2.74
N GLU A 42 -13.85 -15.62 -2.51
CA GLU A 42 -13.49 -16.13 -1.18
C GLU A 42 -12.72 -15.15 -0.28
N ARG A 43 -12.34 -13.97 -0.79
CA ARG A 43 -11.64 -12.95 0.03
C ARG A 43 -12.55 -12.03 0.84
N ASN A 44 -13.82 -11.91 0.49
CA ASN A 44 -14.74 -11.01 1.21
C ASN A 44 -15.33 -11.62 2.48
N LYS A 45 -15.31 -12.96 2.63
CA LYS A 45 -15.93 -13.64 3.78
C LYS A 45 -15.01 -13.70 5.01
N ILE A 46 -13.70 -13.76 4.81
CA ILE A 46 -12.71 -13.79 5.90
C ILE A 46 -12.61 -12.41 6.58
N SER A 47 -12.74 -11.32 5.83
CA SER A 47 -12.65 -9.96 6.36
C SER A 47 -13.86 -9.51 7.17
N THR A 48 -15.06 -10.07 6.93
CA THR A 48 -16.27 -9.68 7.65
C THR A 48 -16.46 -10.46 8.95
N GLU A 49 -16.08 -11.74 9.01
CA GLU A 49 -16.22 -12.55 10.24
C GLU A 49 -15.26 -12.09 11.37
N GLN A 50 -14.06 -11.62 11.02
CA GLN A 50 -13.11 -11.10 12.03
C GLN A 50 -13.51 -9.72 12.57
N VAL A 51 -14.07 -8.86 11.71
CA VAL A 51 -14.50 -7.50 12.12
C VAL A 51 -15.74 -7.54 13.02
N VAL A 52 -16.66 -8.49 12.82
CA VAL A 52 -17.88 -8.59 13.67
C VAL A 52 -17.56 -9.16 15.05
N LYS A 53 -16.60 -10.10 15.15
CA LYS A 53 -16.26 -10.73 16.43
C LYS A 53 -15.44 -9.84 17.37
N GLU A 54 -14.70 -8.86 16.83
CA GLU A 54 -13.88 -7.93 17.63
C GLU A 54 -14.70 -6.73 18.13
N VAL A 55 -15.81 -6.39 17.46
CA VAL A 55 -16.67 -5.25 17.83
C VAL A 55 -17.69 -5.60 18.93
N GLU A 56 -18.08 -6.86 19.07
CA GLU A 56 -19.11 -7.25 20.05
C GLU A 56 -18.59 -7.41 21.50
N SER A 57 -17.27 -7.42 21.73
CA SER A 57 -16.70 -7.52 23.08
C SER A 57 -16.29 -6.19 23.72
N VAL A 58 -16.40 -5.06 23.01
CA VAL A 58 -16.14 -3.75 23.61
C VAL A 58 -17.44 -3.19 24.18
N ALA A 59 -17.77 -3.64 25.40
CA ALA A 59 -18.75 -2.95 26.22
C ALA A 59 -18.36 -1.46 26.33
N PRO A 60 -19.33 -0.53 26.35
CA PRO A 60 -19.04 0.88 26.55
C PRO A 60 -18.46 1.03 27.95
N THR A 61 -17.13 1.10 28.02
CA THR A 61 -16.46 1.49 29.25
C THR A 61 -16.78 2.97 29.41
N ASP A 62 -17.61 3.25 30.41
CA ASP A 62 -17.81 4.57 31.01
C ASP A 62 -16.53 5.39 30.90
N LEU A 63 -16.63 6.63 30.43
CA LEU A 63 -15.52 7.58 30.32
C LEU A 63 -15.07 8.01 31.72
N GLY A 64 -14.64 7.04 32.53
CA GLY A 64 -13.79 7.26 33.67
C GLY A 64 -12.60 8.08 33.16
N GLN A 65 -12.43 9.24 33.77
CA GLN A 65 -11.36 10.20 33.47
C GLN A 65 -10.09 9.45 33.08
N ILE A 66 -9.70 9.56 31.80
CA ILE A 66 -8.42 9.04 31.33
C ILE A 66 -7.36 9.85 32.07
N GLN A 67 -6.85 9.31 33.17
CA GLN A 67 -5.77 9.90 33.94
C GLN A 67 -4.50 9.74 33.11
N VAL A 68 -4.28 10.66 32.16
CA VAL A 68 -3.06 10.73 31.35
C VAL A 68 -1.93 11.15 32.29
N LYS A 69 -1.18 10.18 32.81
CA LYS A 69 0.07 10.46 33.51
C LYS A 69 1.02 11.12 32.52
N ALA A 70 1.51 12.31 32.86
CA ALA A 70 2.52 12.99 32.07
C ALA A 70 3.81 12.17 32.07
N VAL A 71 4.20 11.64 30.91
CA VAL A 71 5.49 10.99 30.70
C VAL A 71 6.49 12.08 30.33
N SER A 72 7.59 12.15 31.08
CA SER A 72 8.71 13.05 30.79
C SER A 72 9.70 12.33 29.89
N PHE A 73 10.09 12.98 28.80
CA PHE A 73 11.12 12.50 27.88
C PHE A 73 12.36 13.41 27.98
N PRO A 74 13.57 12.85 27.87
CA PRO A 74 14.79 13.65 27.83
C PRO A 74 14.87 14.48 26.55
N GLU A 75 15.75 15.49 26.57
CA GLU A 75 16.02 16.32 25.39
C GLU A 75 16.96 15.62 24.40
N CYS A 76 16.67 15.74 23.10
CA CYS A 76 17.56 15.32 22.01
C CYS A 76 18.50 16.45 21.57
N SER A 77 19.57 16.13 20.82
CA SER A 77 20.33 17.14 20.07
C SER A 77 19.44 17.84 19.02
N ALA A 78 19.68 19.14 18.80
CA ALA A 78 19.03 19.91 17.75
C ALA A 78 19.32 19.38 16.33
N ASP A 79 20.43 18.65 16.15
CA ASP A 79 20.80 18.05 14.85
C ASP A 79 19.76 17.00 14.37
N LEU A 80 18.92 16.51 15.29
CA LEU A 80 17.88 15.52 15.00
C LEU A 80 16.58 16.17 14.47
N GLN A 81 16.52 17.50 14.31
CA GLN A 81 15.32 18.22 13.86
C GLN A 81 14.75 17.68 12.54
N ASP A 82 15.61 17.37 11.57
CA ASP A 82 15.24 16.84 10.26
C ASP A 82 15.40 15.31 10.16
N TYR A 83 15.70 14.65 11.28
CA TYR A 83 15.95 13.21 11.29
C TYR A 83 14.65 12.43 11.07
N THR A 84 14.55 11.77 9.91
CA THR A 84 13.40 10.97 9.51
C THR A 84 13.77 9.48 9.41
N PRO A 85 13.82 8.76 10.54
CA PRO A 85 14.43 7.42 10.62
C PRO A 85 13.72 6.34 9.79
N CYS A 86 12.44 6.52 9.48
CA CYS A 86 11.65 5.56 8.70
C CYS A 86 11.81 5.73 7.18
N THR A 87 12.38 6.84 6.73
CA THR A 87 12.57 7.18 5.30
C THR A 87 14.05 7.27 4.91
N ASP A 88 14.94 6.62 5.69
CA ASP A 88 16.38 6.64 5.46
C ASP A 88 16.78 5.84 4.20
N PRO A 89 17.42 6.47 3.19
CA PRO A 89 18.01 5.81 2.02
C PRO A 89 18.85 4.60 2.34
N LYS A 90 19.70 4.69 3.36
CA LYS A 90 20.61 3.61 3.74
C LYS A 90 19.85 2.38 4.24
N ARG A 91 18.64 2.57 4.76
CA ARG A 91 17.82 1.49 5.30
C ARG A 91 16.98 0.85 4.20
N TRP A 92 16.27 1.63 3.39
CA TRP A 92 15.41 1.05 2.35
C TRP A 92 16.20 0.40 1.20
N MET A 93 17.42 0.86 0.92
CA MET A 93 18.35 0.18 -0.02
C MET A 93 18.77 -1.24 0.41
N LYS A 94 18.58 -1.63 1.68
CA LYS A 94 18.88 -2.99 2.15
C LYS A 94 17.82 -4.01 1.75
N TYR A 95 16.63 -3.55 1.37
CA TYR A 95 15.50 -4.42 1.02
C TYR A 95 15.51 -4.74 -0.48
N GLY A 96 14.96 -5.90 -0.82
CA GLY A 96 14.94 -6.38 -2.20
C GLY A 96 13.99 -5.60 -3.12
N ARG A 97 14.13 -5.82 -4.42
CA ARG A 97 13.18 -5.31 -5.43
C ARG A 97 11.90 -6.14 -5.57
N HIS A 98 11.85 -7.31 -4.93
CA HIS A 98 10.66 -8.15 -4.93
C HIS A 98 9.49 -7.39 -4.29
N ARG A 99 8.37 -7.30 -5.02
CA ARG A 99 7.17 -6.56 -4.61
C ARG A 99 7.43 -5.09 -4.23
N LEU A 100 8.52 -4.49 -4.72
CA LEU A 100 8.87 -3.11 -4.40
C LEU A 100 9.03 -2.87 -2.88
N THR A 101 9.47 -3.87 -2.10
CA THR A 101 9.63 -3.71 -0.64
C THR A 101 10.62 -2.61 -0.28
N PHE A 102 11.61 -2.32 -1.13
CA PHE A 102 12.49 -1.16 -0.98
C PHE A 102 11.76 0.21 -1.03
N MET A 103 10.51 0.29 -1.52
CA MET A 103 9.71 1.52 -1.52
C MET A 103 8.84 1.67 -0.25
N GLU A 104 8.82 0.66 0.62
CA GLU A 104 8.08 0.70 1.87
C GLU A 104 8.80 1.52 2.95
N ARG A 105 8.07 1.90 4.00
CA ARG A 105 8.64 2.61 5.16
C ARG A 105 9.32 1.61 6.09
N HIS A 106 10.64 1.75 6.24
CA HIS A 106 11.44 0.89 7.09
C HIS A 106 11.89 1.65 8.33
N CYS A 107 11.16 1.52 9.43
CA CYS A 107 11.50 2.17 10.69
C CYS A 107 12.59 1.40 11.47
N PRO A 108 13.36 2.08 12.34
CA PRO A 108 14.23 1.44 13.30
C PRO A 108 13.50 0.45 14.21
N PRO A 109 14.17 -0.67 14.57
CA PRO A 109 13.69 -1.54 15.63
C PRO A 109 13.65 -0.78 16.95
N VAL A 110 12.88 -1.27 17.92
CA VAL A 110 12.57 -0.53 19.16
C VAL A 110 13.82 -0.07 19.91
N PHE A 111 14.87 -0.90 19.95
CA PHE A 111 16.13 -0.58 20.63
C PHE A 111 16.93 0.56 19.98
N ASP A 112 16.73 0.82 18.68
CA ASP A 112 17.39 1.91 17.95
C ASP A 112 16.54 3.19 17.94
N ARG A 113 15.30 3.14 18.44
CA ARG A 113 14.42 4.31 18.49
C ARG A 113 14.90 5.26 19.56
N LYS A 114 14.96 6.54 19.21
CA LYS A 114 15.24 7.61 20.16
C LYS A 114 13.93 8.01 20.83
N GLU A 115 13.85 7.83 22.14
CA GLU A 115 12.73 8.25 22.97
C GLU A 115 13.08 9.57 23.66
N CYS A 116 13.23 10.63 22.86
CA CYS A 116 13.57 11.97 23.35
C CYS A 116 12.78 13.03 22.57
N LEU A 117 12.68 14.23 23.14
CA LEU A 117 12.04 15.39 22.50
C LEU A 117 13.10 16.37 21.99
N ILE A 118 12.92 16.85 20.78
CA ILE A 118 13.81 17.86 20.18
C ILE A 118 13.40 19.23 20.74
N PRO A 119 14.32 20.00 21.34
CA PRO A 119 13.98 21.29 21.89
C PRO A 119 13.57 22.28 20.78
N PRO A 120 12.69 23.25 21.08
CA PRO A 120 12.36 24.30 20.13
C PRO A 120 13.61 25.12 19.78
N PRO A 121 13.80 25.51 18.51
CA PRO A 121 14.96 26.29 18.10
C PRO A 121 14.94 27.69 18.73
N ASN A 122 16.13 28.31 18.82
CA ASN A 122 16.28 29.64 19.41
C ASN A 122 15.38 30.67 18.73
N GLY A 123 14.53 31.35 19.51
CA GLY A 123 13.61 32.37 19.02
C GLY A 123 12.27 31.82 18.50
N TYR A 124 12.03 30.51 18.58
CA TYR A 124 10.71 29.94 18.30
C TYR A 124 9.68 30.48 19.30
N LYS A 125 8.57 31.01 18.78
CA LYS A 125 7.46 31.50 19.59
C LYS A 125 6.35 30.47 19.60
N GLU A 126 5.68 30.32 20.74
CA GLU A 126 4.50 29.48 20.82
C GLU A 126 3.43 29.98 19.83
N PRO A 127 2.86 29.08 18.99
CA PRO A 127 1.82 29.48 18.07
C PRO A 127 0.57 29.90 18.84
N ILE A 128 -0.10 30.92 18.33
CA ILE A 128 -1.33 31.45 18.92
C ILE A 128 -2.40 30.36 18.85
N ARG A 129 -3.01 30.06 20.00
CA ARG A 129 -4.06 29.05 20.10
C ARG A 129 -5.34 29.52 19.41
N TRP A 130 -6.09 28.57 18.85
CA TRP A 130 -7.47 28.80 18.43
C TRP A 130 -8.35 29.04 19.67
N PRO A 131 -9.36 29.95 19.65
CA PRO A 131 -9.85 30.72 18.51
C PRO A 131 -9.16 32.07 18.28
N THR A 132 -8.27 32.52 19.18
CA THR A 132 -7.60 33.82 19.09
C THR A 132 -6.78 34.00 17.82
N SER A 133 -6.26 32.91 17.25
CA SER A 133 -5.58 32.94 15.95
C SER A 133 -6.48 33.42 14.79
N LYS A 134 -7.81 33.29 14.90
CA LYS A 134 -8.76 33.74 13.87
C LYS A 134 -8.65 35.23 13.59
N ASP A 135 -8.47 36.06 14.62
CA ASP A 135 -8.42 37.52 14.50
C ASP A 135 -7.04 38.00 13.97
N GLN A 136 -6.04 37.12 13.98
CA GLN A 136 -4.70 37.40 13.45
C GLN A 136 -4.48 36.83 12.04
N CYS A 137 -5.30 35.89 11.59
CA CYS A 137 -5.31 35.42 10.21
C CYS A 137 -6.03 36.43 9.32
N TRP A 138 -5.28 37.29 8.64
CA TRP A 138 -5.85 38.19 7.64
C TRP A 138 -6.11 37.38 6.36
N TYR A 139 -7.39 37.16 6.03
CA TYR A 139 -7.76 36.70 4.70
C TYR A 139 -7.68 37.90 3.75
N ARG A 140 -6.93 37.78 2.66
CA ARG A 140 -6.96 38.74 1.54
C ARG A 140 -7.98 38.29 0.51
#